data_AF-A0A5C5Y3Y1-F1
#
_entry.id   AF-A0A5C5Y3Y1-F1
#
_cell.length_a   1.000
_cell.length_b   1.000
_cell.length_c   1.000
_cell.angle_alpha   90.00
_cell.angle_beta   90.00
_cell.angle_gamma   90.00
#
_symmetry.space_group_name_H-M   'P 1'
#
loop_
_entity.id
_entity.type
_entity.pdbx_description
1 polymer ?
#
loop_
_entity_poly.entity_id
_entity_poly.type
_entity_poly.pdbx_seq_one_letter_code
_entity_poly.pdbx_strand_id
1 'polypeptide(L)'
;MKRFAIALLAFAFVSAVGSSALATSPTGWDRVIVPTGQYRQTVKAMPIEKRPGRPLHVYGNTIRYRHQAATGQLQGSPLRRILLGTDQLRGARR
;
A
#
# COMPACT_ATOMS: atom_id res chain seq x y z
N MET A 1 -8.85 -46.59 1.49
CA MET A 1 -9.33 -45.36 0.82
C MET A 1 -9.69 -44.23 1.79
N LYS A 2 -10.49 -44.47 2.85
CA LYS A 2 -10.90 -43.43 3.81
C LYS A 2 -9.76 -42.71 4.55
N ARG A 3 -8.67 -43.42 4.86
CA ARG A 3 -7.47 -42.86 5.54
C ARG A 3 -6.70 -41.85 4.66
N PHE A 4 -6.66 -42.10 3.35
CA PHE A 4 -6.06 -41.17 2.37
C PHE A 4 -6.93 -39.93 2.17
N ALA A 5 -8.25 -40.08 2.18
CA ALA A 5 -9.18 -38.95 2.10
C ALA A 5 -9.04 -38.00 3.31
N ILE A 6 -8.88 -38.54 4.52
CA ILE A 6 -8.66 -37.74 5.74
C ILE A 6 -7.32 -37.00 5.68
N ALA A 7 -6.25 -37.65 5.23
CA ALA A 7 -4.94 -37.03 5.08
C ALA A 7 -4.94 -35.87 4.06
N LEU A 8 -5.64 -36.06 2.92
CA LEU A 8 -5.82 -35.01 1.92
C LEU A 8 -6.62 -33.82 2.46
N LEU A 9 -7.67 -34.09 3.23
CA LEU A 9 -8.50 -33.03 3.82
C LEU A 9 -7.72 -32.21 4.86
N ALA A 10 -6.90 -32.88 5.68
CA ALA A 10 -6.04 -32.22 6.67
C ALA A 10 -4.94 -31.37 6.00
N PHE A 11 -4.34 -31.86 4.90
CA PHE A 11 -3.34 -31.12 4.13
C PHE A 11 -3.94 -29.87 3.45
N ALA A 12 -5.15 -29.99 2.91
CA ALA A 12 -5.89 -28.86 2.33
C ALA A 12 -6.24 -27.80 3.40
N PHE A 13 -6.61 -28.22 4.61
CA PHE A 13 -6.93 -27.32 5.71
C PHE A 13 -5.70 -26.52 6.20
N VAL A 14 -4.54 -27.17 6.34
CA VAL A 14 -3.28 -26.48 6.72
C VAL A 14 -2.85 -25.47 5.66
N SER A 15 -3.07 -25.77 4.37
CA SER A 15 -2.71 -24.88 3.25
C SER A 15 -3.58 -23.61 3.19
N ALA A 16 -4.78 -23.63 3.76
CA ALA A 16 -5.71 -22.50 3.68
C ALA A 16 -5.44 -21.37 4.70
N VAL A 17 -4.65 -21.63 5.75
CA VAL A 17 -4.42 -20.66 6.85
C VAL A 17 -3.39 -19.57 6.49
N GLY A 18 -2.66 -19.72 5.38
CA GLY A 18 -1.54 -18.85 5.03
C GLY A 18 -1.88 -17.56 4.27
N SER A 19 -3.13 -17.35 3.84
CA SER A 19 -3.45 -16.22 2.94
C SER A 19 -4.01 -15.02 3.71
N SER A 20 -3.12 -14.28 4.37
CA SER A 20 -3.45 -12.93 4.85
C SER A 20 -3.63 -12.01 3.64
N ALA A 21 -4.86 -11.86 3.16
CA ALA A 21 -5.18 -10.93 2.08
C ALA A 21 -4.81 -9.51 2.53
N LEU A 22 -3.66 -9.02 2.06
CA LEU A 22 -3.29 -7.64 2.25
C LEU A 22 -4.17 -6.80 1.31
N ALA A 23 -5.26 -6.24 1.83
CA ALA A 23 -5.98 -5.13 1.18
C ALA A 23 -4.98 -4.05 0.73
N THR A 24 -4.68 -4.06 -0.57
CA THR A 24 -3.78 -3.10 -1.18
C THR A 24 -4.59 -1.83 -1.39
N SER A 25 -4.11 -0.71 -0.85
CA SER A 25 -4.77 0.57 -1.11
C SER A 25 -4.74 0.82 -2.63
N PRO A 26 -5.86 1.22 -3.27
CA PRO A 26 -5.88 1.62 -4.68
C PRO A 26 -4.84 2.69 -5.02
N THR A 27 -4.38 3.42 -3.99
CA THR A 27 -3.47 4.56 -4.05
C THR A 27 -2.01 4.18 -3.75
N GLY A 28 -1.76 2.95 -3.30
CA GLY A 28 -0.49 2.50 -2.72
C GLY A 28 -0.20 3.06 -1.33
N TRP A 29 -1.21 3.63 -0.66
CA TRP A 29 -1.07 4.11 0.73
C TRP A 29 -0.90 2.97 1.72
N ASP A 30 -0.10 3.26 2.73
CA ASP A 30 0.04 2.43 3.92
C ASP A 30 -1.27 2.40 4.69
N ARG A 31 -1.68 1.19 5.10
CA ARG A 31 -2.85 0.98 5.97
C ARG A 31 -2.60 1.50 7.38
N VAL A 32 -1.35 1.52 7.83
CA VAL A 32 -0.98 2.00 9.14
C VAL A 32 -0.81 3.52 9.09
N ILE A 33 -1.74 4.27 9.67
CA ILE A 33 -1.69 5.74 9.69
C ILE A 33 -0.57 6.22 10.61
N VAL A 34 -0.58 5.73 11.86
CA VAL A 34 0.41 6.04 12.88
C VAL A 34 1.31 4.82 13.06
N PRO A 35 2.54 4.82 12.50
CA PRO A 35 3.42 3.67 12.61
C PRO A 35 4.00 3.59 14.01
N THR A 36 3.95 2.40 14.60
CA THR A 36 4.47 2.11 15.93
C THR A 36 5.48 0.95 15.88
N GLY A 37 6.20 0.72 16.99
CA GLY A 37 7.14 -0.40 17.14
C GLY A 37 8.22 -0.46 16.06
N GLN A 38 8.55 -1.68 15.63
CA GLN A 38 9.58 -1.94 14.62
C GLN A 38 9.22 -1.31 13.26
N TYR A 39 7.93 -1.29 12.90
CA TYR A 39 7.49 -0.68 11.65
C TYR A 39 7.80 0.81 11.58
N ARG A 40 7.64 1.54 12.70
CA ARG A 40 8.05 2.94 12.81
C ARG A 40 9.53 3.13 12.51
N GLN A 41 10.39 2.26 13.03
CA GLN A 41 11.83 2.37 12.85
C GLN A 41 12.21 2.15 11.39
N THR A 42 11.64 1.13 10.75
CA THR A 42 11.84 0.87 9.32
C THR A 42 11.46 2.07 8.47
N VAL A 43 10.27 2.65 8.71
CA VAL A 43 9.80 3.84 7.98
C VAL A 43 10.68 5.06 8.23
N LYS A 44 11.15 5.24 9.46
CA LYS A 44 12.01 6.37 9.83
C LYS A 44 13.39 6.30 9.15
N ALA A 45 13.92 5.10 8.96
CA ALA A 45 15.19 4.86 8.26
C ALA A 45 15.12 5.15 6.74
N MET A 46 13.92 5.17 6.15
CA MET A 46 13.77 5.50 4.73
C MET A 46 13.96 7.01 4.47
N PRO A 47 14.56 7.39 3.33
CA PRO A 47 14.44 8.75 2.79
C PRO A 47 12.97 9.15 2.62
N ILE A 48 12.64 10.44 2.83
CA ILE A 48 11.25 10.92 2.87
C ILE A 48 10.50 10.58 1.58
N GLU A 49 11.18 10.66 0.44
CA GLU A 49 10.70 10.44 -0.91
C GLU A 49 10.26 8.99 -1.13
N LYS A 50 10.90 8.05 -0.42
CA LYS A 50 10.65 6.61 -0.53
C LYS A 50 9.68 6.07 0.52
N ARG A 51 9.29 6.89 1.51
CA ARG A 51 8.31 6.47 2.53
C ARG A 51 6.94 6.24 1.89
N PRO A 52 6.16 5.23 2.32
CA PRO A 52 4.83 5.00 1.79
C PRO A 52 3.86 6.11 2.20
N GLY A 53 3.03 6.56 1.26
CA GLY A 53 1.99 7.58 1.49
C GLY A 53 1.01 7.14 2.58
N ARG A 54 0.50 8.08 3.37
CA ARG A 54 -0.42 7.77 4.49
C ARG A 54 -1.65 8.66 4.44
N PRO A 55 -2.84 8.15 4.78
CA PRO A 55 -3.99 9.00 5.04
C PRO A 55 -3.64 10.07 6.08
N LEU A 56 -4.18 11.28 5.92
CA LEU A 56 -4.04 12.41 6.86
C LEU A 56 -2.63 12.99 7.05
N HIS A 57 -1.60 12.41 6.42
CA HIS A 57 -0.22 12.92 6.50
C HIS A 57 0.06 13.95 5.40
N VAL A 58 -0.68 15.07 5.41
CA VAL A 58 -0.72 16.06 4.32
C VAL A 58 0.67 16.63 3.99
N TYR A 59 1.43 17.07 4.98
CA TYR A 59 2.76 17.67 4.76
C TYR A 59 3.73 16.69 4.10
N GLY A 60 3.97 15.52 4.70
CA GLY A 60 4.90 14.53 4.13
C GLY A 60 4.41 13.92 2.80
N ASN A 61 3.09 13.80 2.58
CA ASN A 61 2.55 13.44 1.26
C ASN A 61 2.89 14.53 0.22
N THR A 62 2.78 15.81 0.60
CA THR A 62 3.06 16.93 -0.30
C THR A 62 4.52 16.95 -0.75
N ILE A 63 5.47 16.83 0.18
CA ILE A 63 6.90 16.82 -0.17
C ILE A 63 7.22 15.66 -1.12
N ARG A 64 6.68 14.46 -0.85
CA ARG A 64 6.84 13.29 -1.74
C ARG A 64 6.30 13.53 -3.13
N TYR A 65 5.07 14.02 -3.24
CA TYR A 65 4.46 14.24 -4.54
C TYR A 65 5.11 15.40 -5.30
N ARG A 66 5.65 16.41 -4.60
CA ARG A 66 6.47 17.44 -5.23
C ARG A 66 7.77 16.86 -5.79
N HIS A 67 8.44 15.99 -5.04
CA HIS A 67 9.64 15.30 -5.53
C HIS A 67 9.31 14.41 -6.73
N GLN A 68 8.25 13.60 -6.64
CA GLN A 68 7.81 12.71 -7.73
C GLN A 68 7.35 13.49 -8.97
N ALA A 69 6.73 14.67 -8.80
CA ALA A 69 6.39 15.55 -9.92
C ALA A 69 7.66 16.15 -10.55
N ALA A 70 8.64 16.56 -9.74
CA ALA A 70 9.92 17.08 -10.22
C ALA A 70 10.74 16.03 -10.97
N THR A 71 10.65 14.74 -10.58
CA THR A 71 11.31 13.63 -11.27
C THR A 71 10.49 13.02 -12.40
N GLY A 72 9.30 13.55 -12.71
CA GLY A 72 8.41 13.03 -13.76
C GLY A 72 7.74 11.70 -13.42
N GLN A 73 7.86 11.21 -12.18
CA GLN A 73 7.25 9.97 -11.69
C GLN A 73 5.76 10.11 -11.39
N LEU A 74 5.26 11.33 -11.14
CA LEU A 74 3.84 11.61 -10.91
C LEU A 74 3.24 12.32 -12.12
N GLN A 75 2.16 11.74 -12.67
CA GLN A 75 1.40 12.33 -13.77
C GLN A 75 0.11 12.93 -13.21
N GLY A 76 0.13 14.22 -12.87
CA GLY A 76 -1.06 14.94 -12.40
C GLY A 76 -0.85 15.80 -11.15
N SER A 77 -1.94 16.30 -10.58
CA SER A 77 -1.90 17.20 -9.42
C SER A 77 -1.66 16.44 -8.11
N PRO A 78 -0.61 16.80 -7.33
CA PRO A 78 -0.38 16.27 -5.98
C PRO A 78 -1.60 16.36 -5.05
N LEU A 79 -2.38 17.44 -5.17
CA LEU A 79 -3.55 17.67 -4.31
C LEU A 79 -4.65 16.65 -4.57
N ARG A 80 -4.87 16.25 -5.82
CA ARG A 80 -5.85 15.20 -6.15
C ARG A 80 -5.45 13.87 -5.53
N ARG A 81 -4.16 13.54 -5.58
CA ARG A 81 -3.67 12.32 -4.96
C ARG A 81 -3.76 12.36 -3.42
N ILE A 82 -3.64 13.53 -2.80
CA ILE A 82 -3.82 13.71 -1.34
C ILE A 82 -5.30 13.60 -0.93
N LEU A 83 -6.22 14.24 -1.67
CA LEU A 83 -7.64 14.32 -1.30
C LEU A 83 -8.46 13.13 -1.77
N LEU A 84 -8.19 12.65 -2.98
CA LEU A 84 -8.98 11.62 -3.66
C LEU A 84 -8.23 10.28 -3.75
N GLY A 85 -6.95 10.25 -3.37
CA GLY A 85 -6.13 9.06 -3.47
C GLY A 85 -5.64 8.71 -4.88
N THR A 86 -6.12 9.39 -5.91
CA THR A 86 -5.79 9.12 -7.31
C THR A 86 -5.32 10.39 -8.02
N ASP A 87 -4.37 10.22 -8.96
CA ASP A 87 -3.98 11.24 -9.92
C ASP A 87 -4.68 11.07 -11.29
N GLN A 88 -5.31 9.91 -11.52
CA GLN A 88 -6.06 9.63 -12.74
C GLN A 88 -7.41 10.33 -12.76
N LEU A 89 -7.67 11.08 -13.83
CA LEU A 89 -9.02 11.50 -14.20
C LEU A 89 -9.77 10.28 -14.75
N ARG A 90 -10.86 9.86 -14.09
CA ARG A 90 -11.82 8.92 -14.71
C ARG A 90 -12.28 9.54 -16.04
N GLY A 91 -11.81 9.00 -17.17
CA GLY A 91 -12.15 9.50 -18.51
C GLY A 91 -10.95 9.67 -19.46
N ALA A 92 -9.71 9.68 -18.96
CA ALA A 92 -8.54 9.59 -19.84
C ALA A 92 -8.39 8.14 -20.34
N ARG A 93 -9.15 7.79 -21.39
CA ARG A 93 -8.87 6.58 -22.17
C ARG A 93 -7.45 6.72 -22.74
N ARG A 94 -6.66 5.66 -22.59
CA ARG A 94 -5.46 5.46 -23.41
C ARG A 94 -5.87 5.34 -24.88
#